data_AF-A0A6I1JZY2-F1
#
_entry.id   AF-A0A6I1JZY2-F1
#
_cell.length_a   1.000
_cell.length_b   1.000
_cell.length_c   1.000
_cell.angle_alpha   90.00
_cell.angle_beta   90.00
_cell.angle_gamma   90.00
#
_symmetry.space_group_name_H-M   'P 1'
#
loop_
_entity.id
_entity.type
_entity.pdbx_description
1 polymer ?
#
loop_
_entity_poly.entity_id
_entity_poly.type
_entity_poly.pdbx_seq_one_letter_code
_entity_poly.pdbx_strand_id
1 'polypeptide(L)'
;MNKTLLLIICDFLLLNLLALTRWDKVEPAATRKPPVPEVSANAARQNQDLVDMMKLALEQEQATRNQLQQRLQFAESDSQSRAQTLVQLQAQKSQLETNLKQSQTAAQDLSQRYAAVAKQAADAKQQQDALTAAIKNVEAEKAQMQQTVAAKQAEIQKQQVAIADLGKQQAATAQQASNLATTVRVVQAEKDLVREQLEKQMQAALAAKQVELEKQQKALVELEKQRQAVAAQAAQFATAAKVAESERNLLRENLTDLKKEVAVVRQEKEMLQSQTARLSEGVGQLAAKSGELAKEIRENTPINMNLMFSEFLSNRVDVAVSAQQNVLLGSGNRLKEVKSVLVHDGRTVMAIVHVTDTPFSLTTPLGMDRVIARVAKPPQVLGSGALTFITADPRLAVIPVNAQQALGMGVKMYPVAKNPFKFTEAVLVNRGGRHYGEVEFKLNAATPGYVKMRNRILSRVLQGEFSPSTGDIVLSKTGEFLGVMVNPDYCAVLQTFETLPGYTFDEKTTTDMVRNRLVELQTRVGRLPFSLQ
;
A
#
# COMPACT_ATOMS: atom_id res chain seq x y z
N MET A 1 -9.93 32.67 52.63
CA MET A 1 -10.48 33.99 53.02
C MET A 1 -9.61 34.53 54.16
N ASN A 2 -8.96 35.68 53.97
CA ASN A 2 -7.77 36.07 54.74
C ASN A 2 -8.14 36.68 56.11
N LYS A 3 -7.60 36.15 57.23
CA LYS A 3 -7.86 36.62 58.61
C LYS A 3 -7.56 38.11 58.81
N THR A 4 -6.63 38.64 58.03
CA THR A 4 -6.24 40.06 58.01
C THR A 4 -7.37 40.98 57.55
N LEU A 5 -8.23 40.53 56.63
CA LEU A 5 -9.33 41.34 56.10
C LEU A 5 -10.48 41.45 57.12
N LEU A 6 -10.70 40.41 57.93
CA LEU A 6 -11.71 40.41 59.00
C LEU A 6 -11.31 41.36 60.15
N LEU A 7 -10.01 41.41 60.48
CA LEU A 7 -9.47 42.31 61.50
C LEU A 7 -9.65 43.79 61.13
N ILE A 8 -9.40 44.14 59.86
CA ILE A 8 -9.56 45.52 59.36
C ILE A 8 -11.04 45.95 59.35
N ILE A 9 -11.96 45.04 59.01
CA ILE A 9 -13.40 45.35 59.00
C ILE A 9 -13.94 45.51 60.42
N CYS A 10 -13.53 44.67 61.38
CA CYS A 10 -13.95 44.80 62.78
C CYS A 10 -13.46 46.11 63.42
N ASP A 11 -12.23 46.54 63.13
CA ASP A 11 -11.66 47.77 63.67
C ASP A 11 -12.37 49.03 63.11
N PHE A 12 -12.72 49.00 61.82
CA PHE A 12 -13.48 50.09 61.19
C PHE A 12 -14.91 50.20 61.74
N LEU A 13 -15.52 49.08 62.12
CA LEU A 13 -16.87 49.03 62.70
C LEU A 13 -16.88 49.54 64.15
N LEU A 14 -15.84 49.23 64.93
CA LEU A 14 -15.67 49.74 66.30
C LEU A 14 -15.43 51.25 66.33
N LEU A 15 -14.58 51.78 65.42
CA LEU A 15 -14.31 53.22 65.34
C LEU A 15 -15.55 54.02 64.91
N ASN A 16 -16.39 53.48 64.03
CA ASN A 16 -17.65 54.12 63.65
C ASN A 16 -18.68 54.10 64.79
N LEU A 17 -18.73 53.01 65.59
CA LEU A 17 -19.64 52.92 66.73
C LEU A 17 -19.26 53.90 67.86
N LEU A 18 -17.96 54.18 68.03
CA LEU A 18 -17.45 55.14 69.01
C LEU A 18 -17.68 56.60 68.56
N ALA A 19 -17.72 56.87 67.25
CA ALA A 19 -17.99 58.19 66.69
C ALA A 19 -19.48 58.59 66.73
N LEU A 20 -20.39 57.60 66.81
CA LEU A 20 -21.84 57.80 66.84
C LEU A 20 -22.44 57.97 68.26
N THR A 21 -21.66 57.77 69.33
CA THR A 21 -22.09 57.97 70.71
C THR A 21 -21.74 59.38 71.21
N ARG A 22 -22.54 60.37 70.81
CA ARG A 22 -22.47 61.73 71.38
C ARG A 22 -22.95 61.74 72.83
N TRP A 23 -22.05 62.08 73.75
CA TRP A 23 -22.38 62.47 75.12
C TRP A 23 -22.74 63.97 75.14
N ASP A 24 -24.01 64.31 74.93
CA ASP A 24 -24.51 65.67 75.14
C ASP A 24 -24.62 65.96 76.64
N LYS A 25 -23.74 66.84 77.13
CA LYS A 25 -23.81 67.43 78.47
C LYS A 25 -24.88 68.53 78.50
N VAL A 26 -26.00 68.18 79.12
CA VAL A 26 -26.94 68.97 79.93
C VAL A 26 -26.79 70.50 79.90
N GLU A 27 -27.79 71.13 79.30
CA GLU A 27 -28.21 72.53 79.41
C GLU A 27 -28.71 72.84 80.85
N PRO A 28 -28.29 73.92 81.53
CA PRO A 28 -28.85 74.30 82.81
C PRO A 28 -30.04 75.27 82.67
N ALA A 29 -31.11 74.93 83.39
CA ALA A 29 -32.37 75.67 83.50
C ALA A 29 -32.25 77.03 84.22
N ALA A 30 -33.20 77.91 83.93
CA ALA A 30 -33.27 79.29 84.39
C ALA A 30 -33.77 79.49 85.83
N THR A 31 -33.44 80.68 86.34
CA THR A 31 -34.07 81.53 87.39
C THR A 31 -33.49 81.52 88.82
N ARG A 32 -33.01 82.70 89.25
CA ARG A 32 -33.58 83.51 90.37
C ARG A 32 -32.91 84.90 90.46
N LYS A 33 -33.72 85.94 90.74
CA LYS A 33 -33.39 87.39 90.89
C LYS A 33 -32.62 87.69 92.19
N PRO A 34 -32.01 88.89 92.31
CA PRO A 34 -32.44 89.89 93.31
C PRO A 34 -32.71 91.30 92.72
N PRO A 35 -33.23 92.26 93.53
CA PRO A 35 -34.03 93.41 93.07
C PRO A 35 -33.26 94.72 92.85
N VAL A 36 -33.92 95.62 92.12
CA VAL A 36 -33.56 97.01 91.84
C VAL A 36 -33.85 97.89 93.07
N PRO A 37 -32.93 98.76 93.53
CA PRO A 37 -33.23 99.76 94.55
C PRO A 37 -33.98 100.97 93.97
N GLU A 38 -34.96 101.44 94.73
CA GLU A 38 -35.78 102.63 94.49
C GLU A 38 -34.95 103.92 94.41
N VAL A 39 -35.28 104.80 93.45
CA VAL A 39 -34.91 106.22 93.50
C VAL A 39 -36.15 107.04 93.17
N SER A 40 -36.67 107.73 94.18
CA SER A 40 -37.57 108.87 94.01
C SER A 40 -37.24 109.90 95.07
N ALA A 41 -36.83 111.10 94.65
CA ALA A 41 -37.46 112.37 95.02
C ALA A 41 -36.55 113.58 94.75
N ASN A 42 -37.20 114.60 94.19
CA ASN A 42 -37.00 116.04 94.37
C ASN A 42 -36.12 116.84 93.40
N ALA A 43 -36.81 117.81 92.83
CA ALA A 43 -36.35 118.93 92.04
C ALA A 43 -35.65 120.00 92.89
N ALA A 44 -34.68 120.69 92.25
CA ALA A 44 -34.55 122.15 92.11
C ALA A 44 -33.10 122.66 92.33
N ARG A 45 -32.46 123.21 91.27
CA ARG A 45 -31.93 124.59 91.17
C ARG A 45 -31.01 124.83 89.94
N GLN A 46 -31.51 125.66 89.02
CA GLN A 46 -30.89 126.81 88.30
C GLN A 46 -29.57 126.68 87.50
N ASN A 47 -29.71 126.53 86.16
CA ASN A 47 -29.18 127.36 85.06
C ASN A 47 -27.69 127.82 84.97
N GLN A 48 -26.72 127.02 85.41
CA GLN A 48 -25.31 127.19 84.99
C GLN A 48 -24.65 125.93 84.40
N ASP A 49 -25.35 124.81 84.43
CA ASP A 49 -24.83 123.46 84.18
C ASP A 49 -25.00 122.98 82.72
N LEU A 50 -25.79 123.69 81.91
CA LEU A 50 -26.15 123.26 80.55
C LEU A 50 -24.98 123.38 79.55
N VAL A 51 -24.14 124.39 79.72
CA VAL A 51 -23.02 124.66 78.79
C VAL A 51 -21.86 123.70 79.04
N ASP A 52 -21.58 123.37 80.30
CA ASP A 52 -20.56 122.39 80.65
C ASP A 52 -21.02 120.96 80.32
N MET A 53 -22.30 120.65 80.44
CA MET A 53 -22.88 119.42 79.89
C MET A 53 -22.77 119.35 78.37
N MET A 54 -22.96 120.44 77.62
CA MET A 54 -22.80 120.43 76.16
C MET A 54 -21.35 120.24 75.73
N LYS A 55 -20.39 120.84 76.43
CA LYS A 55 -18.95 120.61 76.18
C LYS A 55 -18.55 119.18 76.52
N LEU A 56 -18.98 118.67 77.68
CA LEU A 56 -18.75 117.29 78.08
C LEU A 56 -19.41 116.30 77.11
N ALA A 57 -20.61 116.60 76.63
CA ALA A 57 -21.32 115.78 75.65
C ALA A 57 -20.63 115.80 74.28
N LEU A 58 -20.08 116.94 73.84
CA LEU A 58 -19.34 117.04 72.58
C LEU A 58 -18.00 116.30 72.66
N GLU A 59 -17.28 116.42 73.78
CA GLU A 59 -16.05 115.65 74.04
C GLU A 59 -16.34 114.14 74.13
N GLN A 60 -17.46 113.76 74.77
CA GLN A 60 -17.93 112.37 74.78
C GLN A 60 -18.33 111.88 73.38
N GLU A 61 -18.98 112.71 72.56
CA GLU A 61 -19.31 112.36 71.18
C GLU A 61 -18.05 112.20 70.32
N GLN A 62 -17.06 113.10 70.46
CA GLN A 62 -15.77 112.98 69.79
C GLN A 62 -15.01 111.73 70.24
N ALA A 63 -14.96 111.44 71.54
CA ALA A 63 -14.36 110.21 72.07
C ALA A 63 -15.08 108.96 71.55
N THR A 64 -16.42 108.99 71.48
CA THR A 64 -17.24 107.90 70.94
C THR A 64 -16.99 107.69 69.45
N ARG A 65 -16.89 108.77 68.66
CA ARG A 65 -16.55 108.70 67.22
C ARG A 65 -15.15 108.14 67.01
N ASN A 66 -14.16 108.57 67.80
CA ASN A 66 -12.80 108.04 67.73
C ASN A 66 -12.75 106.55 68.10
N GLN A 67 -13.48 106.13 69.14
CA GLN A 67 -13.59 104.73 69.54
C GLN A 67 -14.30 103.87 68.46
N LEU A 68 -15.34 104.40 67.83
CA LEU A 68 -16.02 103.74 66.71
C LEU A 68 -15.11 103.63 65.48
N GLN A 69 -14.35 104.68 65.17
CA GLN A 69 -13.39 104.67 64.06
C GLN A 69 -12.28 103.63 64.29
N GLN A 70 -11.76 103.52 65.51
CA GLN A 70 -10.79 102.47 65.87
C GLN A 70 -11.40 101.06 65.76
N ARG A 71 -12.65 100.88 66.21
CA ARG A 71 -13.36 99.59 66.09
C ARG A 71 -13.63 99.21 64.64
N LEU A 72 -13.97 100.18 63.78
CA LEU A 72 -14.16 99.96 62.35
C LEU A 72 -12.84 99.60 61.67
N GLN A 73 -11.75 100.33 61.95
CA GLN A 73 -10.43 99.99 61.41
C GLN A 73 -9.96 98.60 61.86
N PHE A 74 -10.19 98.23 63.12
CA PHE A 74 -9.90 96.89 63.61
C PHE A 74 -10.76 95.83 62.90
N ALA A 75 -12.07 96.04 62.80
CA ALA A 75 -12.98 95.11 62.13
C ALA A 75 -12.67 94.95 60.63
N GLU A 76 -12.27 96.03 59.95
CA GLU A 76 -11.81 95.98 58.56
C GLU A 76 -10.51 95.18 58.42
N SER A 77 -9.52 95.42 59.31
CA SER A 77 -8.26 94.66 59.30
C SER A 77 -8.46 93.17 59.62
N ASP A 78 -9.33 92.84 60.57
CA ASP A 78 -9.72 91.47 60.92
C ASP A 78 -10.43 90.82 59.72
N SER A 79 -11.39 91.52 59.10
CA SER A 79 -12.09 91.02 57.91
C SER A 79 -11.14 90.79 56.73
N GLN A 80 -10.16 91.68 56.51
CA GLN A 80 -9.13 91.51 55.48
C GLN A 80 -8.24 90.30 55.78
N SER A 81 -7.82 90.09 57.03
CA SER A 81 -6.99 88.95 57.42
C SER A 81 -7.75 87.61 57.26
N ARG A 82 -9.04 87.58 57.61
CA ARG A 82 -9.91 86.43 57.41
C ARG A 82 -10.14 86.14 55.93
N ALA A 83 -10.35 87.18 55.11
CA ALA A 83 -10.46 87.02 53.66
C ALA A 83 -9.18 86.45 53.04
N GLN A 84 -8.00 86.92 53.45
CA GLN A 84 -6.71 86.36 53.01
C GLN A 84 -6.54 84.89 53.44
N THR A 85 -6.92 84.56 54.69
CA THR A 85 -6.85 83.19 55.21
C THR A 85 -7.78 82.25 54.44
N LEU A 86 -9.00 82.70 54.10
CA LEU A 86 -9.94 81.92 53.29
C LEU A 86 -9.41 81.66 51.87
N VAL A 87 -8.77 82.66 51.24
CA VAL A 87 -8.13 82.50 49.93
C VAL A 87 -6.98 81.49 50.00
N GLN A 88 -6.14 81.54 51.05
CA GLN A 88 -5.06 80.58 51.26
C GLN A 88 -5.59 79.16 51.49
N LEU A 89 -6.63 78.99 52.33
CA LEU A 89 -7.26 77.69 52.56
C LEU A 89 -7.90 77.13 51.30
N GLN A 90 -8.53 77.98 50.48
CA GLN A 90 -9.11 77.56 49.20
C GLN A 90 -8.04 77.14 48.20
N ALA A 91 -6.91 77.85 48.13
CA ALA A 91 -5.76 77.46 47.32
C ALA A 91 -5.14 76.13 47.77
N GLN A 92 -4.94 75.94 49.08
CA GLN A 92 -4.44 74.68 49.65
C GLN A 92 -5.38 73.52 49.36
N LYS A 93 -6.70 73.72 49.51
CA LYS A 93 -7.70 72.69 49.18
C LYS A 93 -7.63 72.29 47.72
N SER A 94 -7.57 73.25 46.80
CA SER A 94 -7.44 72.99 45.36
C SER A 94 -6.15 72.23 45.01
N GLN A 95 -5.04 72.57 45.66
CA GLN A 95 -3.77 71.87 45.49
C GLN A 95 -3.83 70.44 46.02
N LEU A 96 -4.44 70.22 47.20
CA LEU A 96 -4.63 68.89 47.77
C LEU A 96 -5.55 68.02 46.92
N GLU A 97 -6.65 68.57 46.39
CA GLU A 97 -7.54 67.87 45.46
C GLU A 97 -6.80 67.45 44.18
N THR A 98 -5.94 68.33 43.65
CA THR A 98 -5.12 68.02 42.47
C THR A 98 -4.10 66.92 42.77
N ASN A 99 -3.41 67.00 43.91
CA ASN A 99 -2.43 65.99 44.33
C ASN A 99 -3.09 64.63 44.60
N LEU A 100 -4.28 64.62 45.22
CA LEU A 100 -5.05 63.39 45.46
C LEU A 100 -5.46 62.75 44.14
N LYS A 101 -5.94 63.56 43.17
CA LYS A 101 -6.29 63.06 41.84
C LYS A 101 -5.09 62.48 41.11
N GLN A 102 -3.94 63.17 41.13
CA GLN A 102 -2.70 62.68 40.53
C GLN A 102 -2.20 61.39 41.19
N SER A 103 -2.28 61.30 42.53
CA SER A 103 -1.91 60.10 43.28
C SER A 103 -2.84 58.92 42.95
N GLN A 104 -4.15 59.16 42.84
CA GLN A 104 -5.11 58.14 42.43
C GLN A 104 -4.85 57.63 41.02
N THR A 105 -4.56 58.52 40.05
CA THR A 105 -4.22 58.10 38.68
C THR A 105 -2.90 57.33 38.64
N ALA A 106 -1.87 57.77 39.38
CA ALA A 106 -0.60 57.06 39.45
C ALA A 106 -0.74 55.65 40.07
N ALA A 107 -1.59 55.51 41.10
CA ALA A 107 -1.87 54.21 41.71
C ALA A 107 -2.63 53.27 40.75
N GLN A 108 -3.59 53.81 39.97
CA GLN A 108 -4.30 53.05 38.94
C GLN A 108 -3.36 52.61 37.82
N ASP A 109 -2.51 53.50 37.32
CA ASP A 109 -1.53 53.19 36.27
C ASP A 109 -0.53 52.13 36.74
N LEU A 110 -0.02 52.25 37.98
CA LEU A 110 0.85 51.24 38.57
C LEU A 110 0.14 49.89 38.70
N SER A 111 -1.11 49.87 39.17
CA SER A 111 -1.90 48.64 39.29
C SER A 111 -2.09 47.96 37.93
N GLN A 112 -2.40 48.72 36.87
CA GLN A 112 -2.52 48.20 35.51
C GLN A 112 -1.19 47.65 34.99
N ARG A 113 -0.06 48.34 35.24
CA ARG A 113 1.27 47.86 34.86
C ARG A 113 1.63 46.56 35.59
N TYR A 114 1.36 46.47 36.89
CA TYR A 114 1.59 45.23 37.66
C TYR A 114 0.74 44.08 37.13
N ALA A 115 -0.53 44.31 36.78
CA ALA A 115 -1.39 43.29 36.18
C ALA A 115 -0.86 42.83 34.81
N ALA A 116 -0.38 43.77 33.97
CA ALA A 116 0.21 43.45 32.68
C ALA A 116 1.51 42.62 32.81
N VAL A 117 2.40 43.01 33.72
CA VAL A 117 3.65 42.28 33.99
C VAL A 117 3.36 40.90 34.58
N ALA A 118 2.39 40.78 35.50
CA ALA A 118 1.98 39.49 36.05
C ALA A 118 1.44 38.55 34.96
N LYS A 119 0.65 39.09 34.00
CA LYS A 119 0.17 38.34 32.85
C LYS A 119 1.34 37.89 31.95
N GLN A 120 2.26 38.79 31.60
CA GLN A 120 3.44 38.45 30.80
C GLN A 120 4.32 37.38 31.47
N ALA A 121 4.49 37.43 32.80
CA ALA A 121 5.23 36.42 33.54
C ALA A 121 4.53 35.05 33.52
N ALA A 122 3.19 35.02 33.57
CA ALA A 122 2.42 33.79 33.44
C ALA A 122 2.55 33.19 32.02
N ASP A 123 2.41 34.03 30.99
CA ASP A 123 2.55 33.63 29.58
C ASP A 123 3.97 33.10 29.29
N ALA A 124 5.00 33.79 29.80
CA ALA A 124 6.40 33.37 29.66
C ALA A 124 6.66 32.02 30.36
N LYS A 125 6.08 31.80 31.54
CA LYS A 125 6.18 30.51 32.24
C LYS A 125 5.50 29.39 31.46
N GLN A 126 4.31 29.62 30.92
CA GLN A 126 3.63 28.65 30.05
C GLN A 126 4.46 28.33 28.80
N GLN A 127 5.08 29.33 28.19
CA GLN A 127 5.97 29.13 27.04
C GLN A 127 7.21 28.32 27.41
N GLN A 128 7.81 28.55 28.58
CA GLN A 128 8.95 27.78 29.08
C GLN A 128 8.59 26.32 29.35
N ASP A 129 7.43 26.06 29.95
CA ASP A 129 6.93 24.71 30.19
C ASP A 129 6.64 23.98 28.87
N ALA A 130 6.05 24.69 27.89
CA ALA A 130 5.80 24.15 26.55
C ALA A 130 7.10 23.82 25.80
N LEU A 131 8.11 24.70 25.86
CA LEU A 131 9.42 24.45 25.26
C LEU A 131 10.13 23.25 25.92
N THR A 132 10.04 23.13 27.24
CA THR A 132 10.62 21.99 27.98
C THR A 132 9.96 20.67 27.58
N ALA A 133 8.63 20.65 27.43
CA ALA A 133 7.91 19.49 26.93
C ALA A 133 8.30 19.14 25.48
N ALA A 134 8.46 20.15 24.61
CA ALA A 134 8.90 19.96 23.24
C ALA A 134 10.32 19.36 23.16
N ILE A 135 11.26 19.85 23.96
CA ILE A 135 12.63 19.31 24.04
C ILE A 135 12.59 17.84 24.45
N LYS A 136 11.82 17.49 25.48
CA LYS A 136 11.69 16.10 25.93
C LYS A 136 11.14 15.17 24.83
N ASN A 137 10.17 15.64 24.04
CA ASN A 137 9.62 14.87 22.93
C ASN A 137 10.66 14.67 21.82
N VAL A 138 11.40 15.73 21.46
CA VAL A 138 12.47 15.65 20.45
C VAL A 138 13.58 14.69 20.90
N GLU A 139 13.94 14.69 22.18
CA GLU A 139 14.92 13.75 22.74
C GLU A 139 14.42 12.29 22.67
N ALA A 140 13.14 12.05 22.95
CA ALA A 140 12.54 10.72 22.82
C ALA A 140 12.50 10.25 21.35
N GLU A 141 12.11 11.14 20.42
CA GLU A 141 12.13 10.85 18.98
C GLU A 141 13.55 10.57 18.48
N LYS A 142 14.55 11.34 18.95
CA LYS A 142 15.96 11.11 18.62
C LYS A 142 16.44 9.74 19.11
N ALA A 143 16.09 9.35 20.33
CA ALA A 143 16.44 8.04 20.88
C ALA A 143 15.81 6.90 20.07
N GLN A 144 14.53 7.04 19.72
CA GLN A 144 13.82 6.06 18.89
C GLN A 144 14.41 5.97 17.47
N MET A 145 14.79 7.10 16.88
CA MET A 145 15.44 7.15 15.57
C MET A 145 16.83 6.50 15.61
N GLN A 146 17.62 6.76 16.66
CA GLN A 146 18.92 6.10 16.84
C GLN A 146 18.78 4.57 16.97
N GLN A 147 17.79 4.09 17.72
CA GLN A 147 17.50 2.66 17.83
C GLN A 147 17.08 2.06 16.47
N THR A 148 16.27 2.79 15.69
CA THR A 148 15.86 2.37 14.35
C THR A 148 17.04 2.29 13.38
N VAL A 149 17.94 3.28 13.42
CA VAL A 149 19.16 3.30 12.60
C VAL A 149 20.07 2.12 12.96
N ALA A 150 20.29 1.86 14.25
CA ALA A 150 21.10 0.72 14.70
C ALA A 150 20.49 -0.63 14.27
N ALA A 151 19.17 -0.79 14.39
CA ALA A 151 18.46 -1.98 13.94
C ALA A 151 18.59 -2.19 12.42
N LYS A 152 18.41 -1.12 11.63
CA LYS A 152 18.58 -1.17 10.18
C LYS A 152 20.01 -1.47 9.76
N GLN A 153 21.02 -0.93 10.46
CA GLN A 153 22.43 -1.25 10.20
C GLN A 153 22.72 -2.73 10.46
N ALA A 154 22.19 -3.32 11.53
CA ALA A 154 22.34 -4.74 11.80
C ALA A 154 21.66 -5.61 10.74
N GLU A 155 20.49 -5.19 10.22
CA GLU A 155 19.81 -5.87 9.13
C GLU A 155 20.61 -5.80 7.81
N ILE A 156 21.17 -4.64 7.48
CA ILE A 156 22.06 -4.47 6.31
C ILE A 156 23.28 -5.38 6.42
N GLN A 157 23.92 -5.47 7.59
CA GLN A 157 25.05 -6.38 7.80
C GLN A 157 24.65 -7.85 7.59
N LYS A 158 23.48 -8.27 8.10
CA LYS A 158 22.96 -9.63 7.86
C LYS A 158 22.70 -9.88 6.38
N GLN A 159 22.13 -8.91 5.66
CA GLN A 159 21.88 -9.03 4.22
C GLN A 159 23.20 -9.11 3.42
N GLN A 160 24.22 -8.34 3.79
CA GLN A 160 25.55 -8.41 3.15
C GLN A 160 26.19 -9.79 3.31
N VAL A 161 26.11 -10.39 4.51
CA VAL A 161 26.60 -11.76 4.75
C VAL A 161 25.81 -12.77 3.90
N ALA A 162 24.48 -12.66 3.87
CA ALA A 162 23.64 -13.54 3.05
C ALA A 162 23.95 -13.44 1.55
N ILE A 163 24.20 -12.23 1.04
CA ILE A 163 24.62 -12.01 -0.36
C ILE A 163 25.99 -12.64 -0.62
N ALA A 164 26.95 -12.49 0.30
CA ALA A 164 28.26 -13.09 0.17
C ALA A 164 28.19 -14.62 0.13
N ASP A 165 27.34 -15.24 0.95
CA ASP A 165 27.16 -16.69 0.98
C ASP A 165 26.41 -17.21 -0.26
N LEU A 166 25.39 -16.48 -0.75
CA LEU A 166 24.76 -16.76 -2.05
C LEU A 166 25.77 -16.69 -3.20
N GLY A 167 26.67 -15.71 -3.19
CA GLY A 167 27.75 -15.61 -4.16
C GLY A 167 28.69 -16.83 -4.15
N LYS A 168 29.07 -17.32 -2.96
CA LYS A 168 29.85 -18.56 -2.83
C LYS A 168 29.10 -19.79 -3.34
N GLN A 169 27.80 -19.89 -3.06
CA GLN A 169 26.97 -20.98 -3.57
C GLN A 169 26.88 -20.96 -5.10
N GLN A 170 26.64 -19.79 -5.70
CA GLN A 170 26.60 -19.64 -7.17
C GLN A 170 27.93 -20.03 -7.82
N ALA A 171 29.07 -19.61 -7.24
CA ALA A 171 30.38 -20.02 -7.73
C ALA A 171 30.59 -21.54 -7.64
N ALA A 172 30.18 -22.17 -6.53
CA ALA A 172 30.25 -23.62 -6.38
C ALA A 172 29.36 -24.36 -7.40
N THR A 173 28.13 -23.90 -7.64
CA THR A 173 27.22 -24.47 -8.64
C THR A 173 27.75 -24.28 -10.07
N ALA A 174 28.34 -23.12 -10.38
CA ALA A 174 28.97 -22.88 -11.68
C ALA A 174 30.16 -23.83 -11.92
N GLN A 175 30.99 -24.05 -10.90
CA GLN A 175 32.09 -25.01 -10.95
C GLN A 175 31.57 -26.44 -11.19
N GLN A 176 30.50 -26.85 -10.48
CA GLN A 176 29.86 -28.16 -10.67
C GLN A 176 29.30 -28.32 -12.09
N ALA A 177 28.62 -27.30 -12.62
CA ALA A 177 28.09 -27.32 -13.98
C ALA A 177 29.20 -27.44 -15.03
N SER A 178 30.33 -26.73 -14.85
CA SER A 178 31.50 -26.83 -15.71
C SER A 178 32.13 -28.23 -15.66
N ASN A 179 32.24 -28.81 -14.47
CA ASN A 179 32.75 -30.16 -14.30
C ASN A 179 31.84 -31.20 -14.99
N LEU A 180 30.52 -31.13 -14.77
CA LEU A 180 29.56 -31.99 -15.46
C LEU A 180 29.63 -31.84 -16.99
N ALA A 181 29.72 -30.61 -17.50
CA ALA A 181 29.85 -30.36 -18.93
C ALA A 181 31.11 -31.01 -19.51
N THR A 182 32.22 -30.97 -18.76
CA THR A 182 33.47 -31.65 -19.14
C THR A 182 33.30 -33.16 -19.13
N THR A 183 32.69 -33.72 -18.08
CA THR A 183 32.40 -35.16 -18.00
C THR A 183 31.52 -35.64 -19.16
N VAL A 184 30.46 -34.90 -19.50
CA VAL A 184 29.57 -35.24 -20.62
C VAL A 184 30.33 -35.25 -21.95
N ARG A 185 31.23 -34.28 -22.18
CA ARG A 185 32.07 -34.27 -23.39
C ARG A 185 33.01 -35.47 -23.46
N VAL A 186 33.63 -35.86 -22.35
CA VAL A 186 34.51 -37.04 -22.29
C VAL A 186 33.70 -38.30 -22.59
N VAL A 187 32.54 -38.48 -21.95
CA VAL A 187 31.67 -39.64 -22.19
C VAL A 187 31.17 -39.69 -23.64
N GLN A 188 30.87 -38.54 -24.26
CA GLN A 188 30.51 -38.48 -25.67
C GLN A 188 31.67 -38.90 -26.57
N ALA A 189 32.88 -38.39 -26.33
CA ALA A 189 34.08 -38.77 -27.08
C ALA A 189 34.40 -40.26 -26.94
N GLU A 190 34.31 -40.82 -25.73
CA GLU A 190 34.49 -42.25 -25.47
C GLU A 190 33.45 -43.08 -26.23
N LYS A 191 32.18 -42.65 -26.22
CA LYS A 191 31.11 -43.34 -26.95
C LYS A 191 31.36 -43.37 -28.45
N ASP A 192 31.79 -42.25 -29.03
CA ASP A 192 32.10 -42.17 -30.47
C ASP A 192 33.28 -43.07 -30.85
N LEU A 193 34.31 -43.12 -30.00
CA LEU A 193 35.49 -43.97 -30.20
C LEU A 193 35.15 -45.46 -30.08
N VAL A 194 34.30 -45.84 -29.12
CA VAL A 194 33.77 -47.21 -29.00
C VAL A 194 32.94 -47.59 -30.22
N ARG A 195 32.11 -46.67 -30.73
CA ARG A 195 31.30 -46.91 -31.93
C ARG A 195 32.17 -47.13 -33.15
N GLU A 196 33.20 -46.30 -33.35
CA GLU A 196 34.15 -46.45 -34.46
C GLU A 196 34.92 -47.78 -34.38
N GLN A 197 35.37 -48.18 -33.18
CA GLN A 197 36.02 -49.48 -32.97
C GLN A 197 35.10 -50.65 -33.30
N LEU A 198 33.82 -50.58 -32.90
CA LEU A 198 32.84 -51.63 -33.20
C LEU A 198 32.57 -51.74 -34.71
N GLU A 199 32.45 -50.61 -35.41
CA GLU A 199 32.28 -50.57 -36.87
C GLU A 199 33.49 -51.18 -37.59
N LYS A 200 34.72 -50.86 -37.16
CA LYS A 200 35.95 -51.47 -37.70
C LYS A 200 36.02 -52.97 -37.45
N GLN A 201 35.68 -53.44 -36.24
CA GLN A 201 35.66 -54.87 -35.93
C GLN A 201 34.63 -55.61 -36.78
N MET A 202 33.45 -55.03 -36.97
CA MET A 202 32.40 -55.64 -37.79
C MET A 202 32.82 -55.72 -39.26
N GLN A 203 33.45 -54.68 -39.81
CA GLN A 203 33.99 -54.72 -41.18
C GLN A 203 35.09 -55.78 -41.34
N ALA A 204 36.02 -55.87 -40.38
CA ALA A 204 37.07 -56.89 -40.39
C ALA A 204 36.49 -58.32 -40.30
N ALA A 205 35.47 -58.54 -39.47
CA ALA A 205 34.79 -59.82 -39.35
C ALA A 205 34.03 -60.20 -40.63
N LEU A 206 33.38 -59.24 -41.29
CA LEU A 206 32.71 -59.46 -42.56
C LEU A 206 33.71 -59.81 -43.68
N ALA A 207 34.83 -59.08 -43.77
CA ALA A 207 35.89 -59.36 -44.72
C ALA A 207 36.51 -60.76 -44.50
N ALA A 208 36.77 -61.12 -43.23
CA ALA A 208 37.27 -62.46 -42.88
C ALA A 208 36.28 -63.56 -43.31
N LYS A 209 34.97 -63.37 -43.06
CA LYS A 209 33.93 -64.29 -43.52
C LYS A 209 33.86 -64.43 -45.03
N GLN A 210 34.03 -63.34 -45.78
CA GLN A 210 34.06 -63.39 -47.25
C GLN A 210 35.23 -64.22 -47.76
N VAL A 211 36.43 -64.01 -47.20
CA VAL A 211 37.62 -64.81 -47.56
C VAL A 211 37.43 -66.28 -47.21
N GLU A 212 36.78 -66.60 -46.09
CA GLU A 212 36.49 -67.98 -45.70
C GLU A 212 35.47 -68.64 -46.62
N LEU A 213 34.41 -67.92 -47.02
CA LEU A 213 33.44 -68.39 -48.01
C LEU A 213 34.09 -68.63 -49.39
N GLU A 214 34.99 -67.74 -49.83
CA GLU A 214 35.73 -67.94 -51.08
C GLU A 214 36.65 -69.17 -51.02
N LYS A 215 37.32 -69.41 -49.90
CA LYS A 215 38.11 -70.63 -49.69
C LYS A 215 37.23 -71.88 -49.72
N GLN A 216 36.08 -71.84 -49.06
CA GLN A 216 35.10 -72.94 -49.09
C GLN A 216 34.59 -73.20 -50.50
N GLN A 217 34.27 -72.15 -51.28
CA GLN A 217 33.87 -72.28 -52.67
C GLN A 217 34.97 -72.92 -53.53
N LYS A 218 36.22 -72.48 -53.40
CA LYS A 218 37.36 -73.07 -54.12
C LYS A 218 37.57 -74.54 -53.73
N ALA A 219 37.44 -74.88 -52.46
CA ALA A 219 37.53 -76.25 -51.98
C ALA A 219 36.41 -77.14 -52.54
N LEU A 220 35.18 -76.61 -52.64
CA LEU A 220 34.05 -77.32 -53.25
C LEU A 220 34.27 -77.58 -54.74
N VAL A 221 34.79 -76.60 -55.49
CA VAL A 221 35.12 -76.77 -56.92
C VAL A 221 36.21 -77.82 -57.11
N GLU A 222 37.25 -77.82 -56.26
CA GLU A 222 38.32 -78.83 -56.34
C GLU A 222 37.81 -80.22 -55.94
N LEU A 223 36.95 -80.31 -54.92
CA LEU A 223 36.29 -81.55 -54.53
C LEU A 223 35.40 -82.09 -55.67
N GLU A 224 34.69 -81.20 -56.37
CA GLU A 224 33.85 -81.56 -57.51
C GLU A 224 34.70 -82.05 -58.69
N LYS A 225 35.84 -81.42 -58.94
CA LYS A 225 36.84 -81.87 -59.93
C LYS A 225 37.43 -83.23 -59.57
N GLN A 226 37.76 -83.46 -58.29
CA GLN A 226 38.18 -84.78 -57.80
C GLN A 226 37.06 -85.81 -57.96
N ARG A 227 35.82 -85.45 -57.66
CA ARG A 227 34.66 -86.34 -57.85
C ARG A 227 34.45 -86.69 -59.32
N GLN A 228 34.64 -85.74 -60.23
CA GLN A 228 34.59 -85.98 -61.66
C GLN A 228 35.76 -86.86 -62.14
N ALA A 229 36.98 -86.66 -61.61
CA ALA A 229 38.12 -87.52 -61.92
C ALA A 229 37.93 -88.95 -61.40
N VAL A 230 37.43 -89.11 -60.17
CA VAL A 230 37.05 -90.42 -59.60
C VAL A 230 35.90 -91.04 -60.39
N ALA A 231 34.91 -90.27 -60.83
CA ALA A 231 33.85 -90.77 -61.69
C ALA A 231 34.36 -91.18 -63.08
N ALA A 232 35.33 -90.47 -63.65
CA ALA A 232 35.98 -90.83 -64.90
C ALA A 232 36.83 -92.11 -64.76
N GLN A 233 37.57 -92.25 -63.66
CA GLN A 233 38.28 -93.49 -63.32
C GLN A 233 37.28 -94.64 -63.09
N ALA A 234 36.18 -94.40 -62.37
CA ALA A 234 35.12 -95.38 -62.18
C ALA A 234 34.45 -95.74 -63.51
N ALA A 235 34.32 -94.81 -64.47
CA ALA A 235 33.83 -95.10 -65.82
C ALA A 235 34.84 -95.92 -66.64
N GLN A 236 36.15 -95.67 -66.50
CA GLN A 236 37.20 -96.49 -67.10
C GLN A 236 37.21 -97.91 -66.51
N PHE A 237 37.14 -98.03 -65.18
CA PHE A 237 36.99 -99.32 -64.50
C PHE A 237 35.66 -100.00 -64.84
N ALA A 238 34.57 -99.27 -64.99
CA ALA A 238 33.28 -99.81 -65.45
C ALA A 238 33.35 -100.25 -66.91
N THR A 239 34.16 -99.61 -67.75
CA THR A 239 34.41 -100.03 -69.14
C THR A 239 35.27 -101.28 -69.18
N ALA A 240 36.33 -101.35 -68.36
CA ALA A 240 37.14 -102.56 -68.19
C ALA A 240 36.33 -103.72 -67.59
N ALA A 241 35.47 -103.42 -66.61
CA ALA A 241 34.50 -104.36 -66.06
C ALA A 241 33.46 -104.75 -67.09
N LYS A 242 33.01 -103.85 -68.00
CA LYS A 242 32.15 -104.18 -69.15
C LYS A 242 32.83 -105.06 -70.18
N VAL A 243 34.15 -104.95 -70.37
CA VAL A 243 34.92 -105.85 -71.24
C VAL A 243 35.03 -107.23 -70.57
N ALA A 244 35.40 -107.29 -69.29
CA ALA A 244 35.39 -108.53 -68.50
C ALA A 244 33.98 -109.13 -68.36
N GLU A 245 32.95 -108.29 -68.31
CA GLU A 245 31.55 -108.68 -68.26
C GLU A 245 31.00 -108.96 -69.66
N SER A 246 31.59 -108.47 -70.75
CA SER A 246 31.30 -108.91 -72.13
C SER A 246 31.88 -110.28 -72.40
N GLU A 247 33.05 -110.61 -71.84
CA GLU A 247 33.57 -111.99 -71.77
C GLU A 247 32.66 -112.88 -70.90
N ARG A 248 32.10 -112.32 -69.82
CA ARG A 248 31.11 -113.03 -68.98
C ARG A 248 29.70 -113.09 -69.58
N ASN A 249 29.32 -112.15 -70.44
CA ASN A 249 28.02 -112.02 -71.10
C ASN A 249 27.98 -112.78 -72.43
N LEU A 250 29.11 -113.04 -73.11
CA LEU A 250 29.18 -114.07 -74.15
C LEU A 250 28.90 -115.48 -73.57
N LEU A 251 29.15 -115.66 -72.27
CA LEU A 251 28.81 -116.85 -71.48
C LEU A 251 27.42 -116.78 -70.81
N ARG A 252 26.76 -115.61 -70.81
CA ARG A 252 25.43 -115.39 -70.22
C ARG A 252 24.33 -115.05 -71.23
N GLU A 253 24.67 -114.75 -72.49
CA GLU A 253 23.78 -114.64 -73.66
C GLU A 253 23.10 -115.99 -74.00
N ASN A 254 23.58 -117.10 -73.44
CA ASN A 254 22.88 -118.40 -73.50
C ASN A 254 21.79 -118.57 -72.44
N LEU A 255 21.66 -117.67 -71.47
CA LEU A 255 20.70 -117.80 -70.39
C LEU A 255 20.19 -116.43 -69.99
N THR A 256 18.95 -116.14 -70.39
CA THR A 256 18.04 -115.12 -69.82
C THR A 256 17.88 -113.81 -70.57
N ASP A 257 17.84 -113.89 -71.90
CA ASP A 257 17.24 -112.89 -72.78
C ASP A 257 15.70 -112.95 -72.82
N LEU A 258 15.02 -113.13 -71.67
CA LEU A 258 13.55 -113.16 -71.64
C LEU A 258 12.88 -112.86 -70.29
N LYS A 259 13.43 -111.98 -69.46
CA LYS A 259 12.67 -111.35 -68.38
C LYS A 259 13.04 -109.86 -68.34
N LYS A 260 12.61 -109.10 -69.36
CA LYS A 260 11.39 -108.27 -69.27
C LYS A 260 11.38 -107.55 -67.92
N GLU A 261 12.04 -106.41 -67.82
CA GLU A 261 11.53 -105.11 -68.28
C GLU A 261 10.26 -104.71 -67.53
N VAL A 262 10.23 -103.44 -67.11
CA VAL A 262 9.16 -102.78 -66.35
C VAL A 262 9.22 -103.15 -64.86
N ALA A 263 9.53 -102.29 -63.91
CA ALA A 263 9.18 -100.89 -63.82
C ALA A 263 10.30 -100.16 -63.07
N VAL A 264 11.07 -99.36 -63.78
CA VAL A 264 11.60 -98.16 -63.15
C VAL A 264 10.37 -97.32 -62.85
N VAL A 265 10.01 -97.37 -61.57
CA VAL A 265 9.55 -96.24 -60.76
C VAL A 265 10.31 -94.99 -61.22
N ARG A 266 9.80 -94.37 -62.28
CA ARG A 266 10.13 -93.01 -62.68
C ARG A 266 8.90 -92.15 -62.57
N GLN A 267 8.24 -92.27 -61.44
CA GLN A 267 7.25 -91.33 -60.96
C GLN A 267 6.95 -91.82 -59.56
N GLU A 268 7.61 -91.21 -58.59
CA GLU A 268 6.93 -90.14 -57.88
C GLU A 268 8.00 -89.08 -57.54
N LYS A 269 7.86 -87.81 -57.99
CA LYS A 269 6.87 -86.84 -57.47
C LYS A 269 7.34 -86.56 -56.02
N GLU A 270 7.68 -85.35 -55.62
CA GLU A 270 6.88 -84.15 -55.66
C GLU A 270 7.85 -82.99 -55.38
N MET A 271 8.01 -82.07 -56.33
CA MET A 271 7.50 -80.71 -56.18
C MET A 271 6.45 -80.57 -55.06
N LEU A 272 6.88 -80.25 -53.85
CA LEU A 272 6.14 -79.47 -52.85
C LEU A 272 7.21 -78.88 -51.91
N GLN A 273 7.23 -77.61 -51.53
CA GLN A 273 6.27 -76.55 -51.75
C GLN A 273 6.87 -75.25 -51.17
N SER A 274 6.38 -74.14 -51.71
CA SER A 274 6.05 -72.89 -51.00
C SER A 274 7.14 -72.18 -50.20
N GLN A 275 7.68 -71.06 -50.69
CA GLN A 275 7.07 -69.71 -50.62
C GLN A 275 7.22 -69.10 -49.22
N THR A 276 8.07 -68.06 -49.12
CA THR A 276 8.05 -67.13 -47.98
C THR A 276 8.11 -65.70 -48.50
N ALA A 277 7.00 -65.01 -48.28
CA ALA A 277 6.81 -63.58 -48.37
C ALA A 277 7.60 -62.83 -47.28
N ARG A 278 7.80 -61.52 -47.51
CA ARG A 278 7.55 -60.36 -46.59
C ARG A 278 8.60 -59.27 -46.85
N LEU A 279 8.15 -58.08 -47.31
CA LEU A 279 7.90 -56.83 -46.53
C LEU A 279 9.22 -56.23 -46.00
N SER A 280 9.47 -54.93 -45.88
CA SER A 280 8.84 -53.63 -46.17
C SER A 280 9.79 -52.64 -45.49
N GLU A 281 10.17 -51.52 -46.08
CA GLU A 281 10.66 -50.39 -45.27
C GLU A 281 10.56 -49.05 -46.00
N GLY A 282 9.80 -48.15 -45.41
CA GLY A 282 9.61 -46.78 -45.88
C GLY A 282 9.15 -45.92 -44.71
N VAL A 283 10.10 -45.35 -43.95
CA VAL A 283 9.84 -44.42 -42.85
C VAL A 283 10.93 -43.34 -42.86
N GLY A 284 10.55 -42.07 -43.07
CA GLY A 284 11.51 -40.96 -43.02
C GLY A 284 10.95 -39.54 -43.01
N GLN A 285 9.62 -39.31 -43.00
CA GLN A 285 9.07 -37.94 -43.15
C GLN A 285 8.07 -37.49 -42.05
N LEU A 286 7.98 -38.18 -40.90
CA LEU A 286 6.96 -37.88 -39.88
C LEU A 286 7.46 -37.21 -38.58
N ALA A 287 8.78 -37.08 -38.38
CA ALA A 287 9.32 -36.62 -37.09
C ALA A 287 9.34 -35.09 -36.89
N ALA A 288 9.35 -34.29 -37.96
CA ALA A 288 9.46 -32.83 -37.87
C ALA A 288 8.12 -32.11 -37.60
N LYS A 289 6.97 -32.71 -37.95
CA LYS A 289 5.63 -32.11 -37.76
C LYS A 289 5.02 -32.29 -36.36
N SER A 290 5.61 -33.14 -35.51
CA SER A 290 5.02 -33.49 -34.21
C SER A 290 5.35 -32.50 -33.08
N GLY A 291 6.40 -31.68 -33.24
CA GLY A 291 6.84 -30.71 -32.23
C GLY A 291 6.01 -29.41 -32.19
N GLU A 292 5.67 -28.86 -33.36
CA GLU A 292 4.83 -27.66 -33.47
C GLU A 292 3.37 -27.95 -33.10
N LEU A 293 2.84 -29.11 -33.51
CA LEU A 293 1.48 -29.52 -33.18
C LEU A 293 1.29 -29.73 -31.67
N ALA A 294 2.28 -30.29 -30.97
CA ALA A 294 2.21 -30.50 -29.52
C ALA A 294 2.21 -29.18 -28.72
N LYS A 295 2.78 -28.11 -29.27
CA LYS A 295 2.79 -26.78 -28.66
C LYS A 295 1.48 -26.04 -28.91
N GLU A 296 0.94 -26.09 -30.14
CA GLU A 296 -0.39 -25.56 -30.45
C GLU A 296 -1.50 -26.26 -29.65
N ILE A 297 -1.41 -27.58 -29.46
CA ILE A 297 -2.40 -28.32 -28.67
C ILE A 297 -2.42 -27.83 -27.21
N ARG A 298 -1.25 -27.61 -26.57
CA ARG A 298 -1.20 -27.12 -25.18
C ARG A 298 -1.71 -25.69 -25.03
N GLU A 299 -1.37 -24.80 -25.97
CA GLU A 299 -1.82 -23.40 -25.94
C GLU A 299 -3.32 -23.24 -26.32
N ASN A 300 -3.95 -24.30 -26.85
CA ASN A 300 -5.36 -24.32 -27.24
C ASN A 300 -6.26 -25.16 -26.31
N THR A 301 -5.71 -25.90 -25.34
CA THR A 301 -6.52 -26.77 -24.48
C THR A 301 -7.15 -25.97 -23.34
N PRO A 302 -8.50 -25.95 -23.22
CA PRO A 302 -9.18 -25.32 -22.09
C PRO A 302 -8.81 -25.99 -20.76
N ILE A 303 -8.59 -25.19 -19.72
CA ILE A 303 -8.36 -25.66 -18.35
C ILE A 303 -9.73 -25.86 -17.67
N ASN A 304 -9.82 -26.88 -16.82
CA ASN A 304 -11.01 -27.15 -16.02
C ASN A 304 -11.30 -25.99 -15.04
N MET A 305 -12.56 -25.56 -14.94
CA MET A 305 -13.00 -24.47 -14.05
C MET A 305 -12.67 -24.72 -12.57
N ASN A 306 -12.88 -25.94 -12.08
CA ASN A 306 -12.64 -26.27 -10.68
C ASN A 306 -11.15 -26.15 -10.35
N LEU A 307 -10.29 -26.51 -11.31
CA LEU A 307 -8.85 -26.34 -11.21
C LEU A 307 -8.49 -24.85 -11.16
N MET A 308 -9.00 -24.03 -12.09
CA MET A 308 -8.78 -22.58 -12.07
C MET A 308 -9.26 -21.93 -10.76
N PHE A 309 -10.41 -22.35 -10.24
CA PHE A 309 -10.93 -21.83 -9.00
C PHE A 309 -10.08 -22.22 -7.80
N SER A 310 -9.68 -23.49 -7.69
CA SER A 310 -8.79 -23.96 -6.62
C SER A 310 -7.43 -23.25 -6.64
N GLU A 311 -6.88 -23.03 -7.84
CA GLU A 311 -5.65 -22.29 -8.06
C GLU A 311 -5.83 -20.81 -7.73
N PHE A 312 -6.94 -20.19 -8.12
CA PHE A 312 -7.27 -18.83 -7.72
C PHE A 312 -7.28 -18.70 -6.20
N LEU A 313 -8.00 -19.58 -5.48
CA LEU A 313 -8.12 -19.52 -4.02
C LEU A 313 -6.76 -19.60 -3.32
N SER A 314 -5.88 -20.52 -3.75
CA SER A 314 -4.56 -20.74 -3.16
C SER A 314 -3.55 -19.65 -3.54
N ASN A 315 -3.72 -19.02 -4.70
CA ASN A 315 -2.78 -18.06 -5.25
C ASN A 315 -3.07 -16.57 -4.94
N ARG A 316 -4.19 -16.27 -4.27
CA ARG A 316 -4.54 -14.87 -3.91
C ARG A 316 -3.51 -14.20 -3.02
N VAL A 317 -3.36 -12.90 -3.19
CA VAL A 317 -2.57 -11.99 -2.36
C VAL A 317 -3.48 -11.05 -1.59
N ASP A 318 -2.97 -10.53 -0.49
CA ASP A 318 -3.64 -9.59 0.39
C ASP A 318 -3.26 -8.19 -0.05
N VAL A 319 -4.27 -7.40 -0.41
CA VAL A 319 -4.10 -5.99 -0.76
C VAL A 319 -4.74 -5.16 0.33
N ALA A 320 -3.96 -4.29 0.95
CA ALA A 320 -4.40 -3.36 1.97
C ALA A 320 -4.15 -1.93 1.48
N VAL A 321 -5.19 -1.10 1.44
CA VAL A 321 -5.09 0.31 1.10
C VAL A 321 -5.55 1.14 2.29
N SER A 322 -4.63 1.92 2.85
CA SER A 322 -4.88 2.83 3.96
C SER A 322 -4.88 4.26 3.45
N ALA A 323 -5.90 5.03 3.80
CA ALA A 323 -6.01 6.44 3.49
C ALA A 323 -6.32 7.24 4.77
N GLN A 324 -5.47 8.20 5.09
CA GLN A 324 -5.67 9.09 6.23
C GLN A 324 -6.34 10.39 5.76
N GLN A 325 -7.32 10.86 6.51
CA GLN A 325 -8.04 12.11 6.27
C GLN A 325 -8.05 12.94 7.55
N ASN A 326 -7.42 14.11 7.52
CA ASN A 326 -7.53 15.10 8.57
C ASN A 326 -8.80 15.94 8.32
N VAL A 327 -9.64 16.05 9.34
CA VAL A 327 -10.89 16.80 9.34
C VAL A 327 -10.81 17.85 10.45
N LEU A 328 -11.65 18.89 10.40
CA LEU A 328 -11.68 19.99 11.38
C LEU A 328 -11.77 19.51 12.84
N LEU A 329 -12.29 18.30 13.09
CA LEU A 329 -12.41 17.64 14.39
C LEU A 329 -11.68 16.26 14.41
N GLY A 330 -10.38 16.26 14.12
CA GLY A 330 -9.48 15.11 14.29
C GLY A 330 -9.04 14.44 13.00
N SER A 331 -8.34 13.31 13.10
CA SER A 331 -7.89 12.52 11.96
C SER A 331 -8.60 11.17 11.90
N GLY A 332 -9.14 10.82 10.73
CA GLY A 332 -9.73 9.52 10.45
C GLY A 332 -8.80 8.69 9.57
N ASN A 333 -8.59 7.42 9.94
CA ASN A 333 -7.91 6.46 9.06
C ASN A 333 -8.95 5.51 8.43
N ARG A 334 -8.93 5.38 7.11
CA ARG A 334 -9.76 4.44 6.36
C ARG A 334 -8.87 3.34 5.81
N LEU A 335 -9.07 2.12 6.30
CA LEU A 335 -8.38 0.93 5.81
C LEU A 335 -9.37 0.03 5.07
N LYS A 336 -8.99 -0.42 3.88
CA LYS A 336 -9.69 -1.48 3.15
C LYS A 336 -8.71 -2.60 2.83
N GLU A 337 -9.13 -3.82 3.12
CA GLU A 337 -8.38 -5.04 2.83
C GLU A 337 -9.20 -5.94 1.91
N VAL A 338 -8.56 -6.45 0.86
CA VAL A 338 -9.18 -7.33 -0.14
C VAL A 338 -8.20 -8.42 -0.55
N LYS A 339 -8.74 -9.56 -0.98
CA LYS A 339 -7.94 -10.59 -1.65
C LYS A 339 -7.94 -10.31 -3.16
N SER A 340 -6.76 -10.28 -3.77
CA SER A 340 -6.54 -10.01 -5.19
C SER A 340 -5.60 -11.05 -5.80
N VAL A 341 -5.27 -10.91 -7.08
CA VAL A 341 -4.32 -11.74 -7.82
C VAL A 341 -3.22 -10.87 -8.42
N LEU A 342 -2.06 -11.48 -8.66
CA LEU A 342 -0.98 -10.83 -9.40
C LEU A 342 -1.16 -11.07 -10.89
N VAL A 343 -1.03 -10.01 -11.66
CA VAL A 343 -1.19 -10.00 -13.11
C VAL A 343 0.06 -9.39 -13.76
N HIS A 344 0.37 -9.81 -14.98
CA HIS A 344 1.49 -9.25 -15.72
C HIS A 344 1.22 -9.16 -17.23
N ASP A 345 1.70 -8.09 -17.85
CA ASP A 345 1.65 -7.86 -19.29
C ASP A 345 2.99 -8.23 -19.99
N GLY A 346 3.90 -8.84 -19.24
CA GLY A 346 5.26 -9.20 -19.69
C GLY A 346 6.30 -8.10 -19.48
N ARG A 347 5.88 -6.88 -19.10
CA ARG A 347 6.78 -5.79 -18.70
C ARG A 347 6.76 -5.57 -17.20
N THR A 348 5.57 -5.52 -16.61
CA THR A 348 5.38 -5.23 -15.20
C THR A 348 4.48 -6.28 -14.54
N VAL A 349 4.70 -6.52 -13.25
CA VAL A 349 3.84 -7.36 -12.43
C VAL A 349 3.15 -6.48 -11.41
N MET A 350 1.83 -6.55 -11.35
CA MET A 350 1.03 -5.71 -10.46
C MET A 350 -0.08 -6.52 -9.79
N ALA A 351 -0.54 -6.07 -8.63
CA ALA A 351 -1.82 -6.49 -8.08
C ALA A 351 -2.92 -5.59 -8.62
N ILE A 352 -4.04 -6.17 -9.03
CA ILE A 352 -5.18 -5.42 -9.61
C ILE A 352 -6.35 -5.35 -8.63
N VAL A 353 -6.96 -4.18 -8.48
CA VAL A 353 -8.11 -3.96 -7.62
C VAL A 353 -9.13 -3.05 -8.29
N HIS A 354 -10.40 -3.22 -7.94
CA HIS A 354 -11.43 -2.26 -8.31
C HIS A 354 -11.46 -1.12 -7.28
N VAL A 355 -11.85 0.09 -7.68
CA VAL A 355 -11.88 1.27 -6.80
C VAL A 355 -12.71 1.06 -5.54
N THR A 356 -13.77 0.24 -5.63
CA THR A 356 -14.62 -0.16 -4.49
C THR A 356 -13.90 -1.00 -3.43
N ASP A 357 -12.77 -1.61 -3.79
CA ASP A 357 -11.89 -2.33 -2.87
C ASP A 357 -10.90 -1.39 -2.17
N THR A 358 -10.96 -0.09 -2.45
CA THR A 358 -10.12 0.94 -1.86
C THR A 358 -10.97 1.88 -0.99
N PRO A 359 -10.36 2.71 -0.14
CA PRO A 359 -11.06 3.76 0.60
C PRO A 359 -11.66 4.88 -0.27
N PHE A 360 -11.39 4.88 -1.58
CA PHE A 360 -11.85 5.92 -2.48
C PHE A 360 -13.28 5.69 -2.96
N SER A 361 -13.98 6.78 -3.20
CA SER A 361 -15.30 6.80 -3.83
C SER A 361 -15.28 7.73 -5.02
N LEU A 362 -15.72 7.23 -6.18
CA LEU A 362 -15.92 8.05 -7.37
C LEU A 362 -17.28 8.75 -7.37
N THR A 363 -18.26 8.28 -6.59
CA THR A 363 -19.57 8.95 -6.48
C THR A 363 -19.52 10.12 -5.51
N THR A 364 -18.67 10.04 -4.49
CA THR A 364 -18.41 11.13 -3.53
C THR A 364 -16.91 11.30 -3.37
N PRO A 365 -16.25 12.01 -4.31
CA PRO A 365 -14.80 12.24 -4.27
C PRO A 365 -14.40 13.05 -3.04
N LEU A 366 -13.69 12.42 -2.11
CA LEU A 366 -13.12 13.05 -0.92
C LEU A 366 -11.60 13.01 -0.99
N GLY A 367 -10.95 14.11 -0.59
CA GLY A 367 -9.51 14.18 -0.49
C GLY A 367 -8.97 13.41 0.72
N MET A 368 -7.71 12.98 0.62
CA MET A 368 -6.99 12.21 1.65
C MET A 368 -5.56 12.75 1.74
N ASP A 369 -5.02 12.89 2.96
CA ASP A 369 -3.69 13.48 3.21
C ASP A 369 -2.55 12.49 2.98
N ARG A 370 -2.81 11.19 3.16
CA ARG A 370 -1.80 10.14 2.99
C ARG A 370 -2.46 8.88 2.49
N VAL A 371 -1.92 8.31 1.40
CA VAL A 371 -2.39 7.06 0.82
C VAL A 371 -1.23 6.08 0.75
N ILE A 372 -1.42 4.88 1.32
CA ILE A 372 -0.46 3.79 1.28
C ILE A 372 -1.18 2.54 0.81
N ALA A 373 -0.62 1.89 -0.22
CA ALA A 373 -1.05 0.57 -0.64
C ALA A 373 0.04 -0.47 -0.37
N ARG A 374 -0.37 -1.63 0.12
CA ARG A 374 0.48 -2.77 0.42
C ARG A 374 -0.11 -4.02 -0.20
N VAL A 375 0.76 -4.82 -0.81
CA VAL A 375 0.46 -6.16 -1.35
C VAL A 375 1.32 -7.16 -0.60
N ALA A 376 0.70 -8.19 -0.04
CA ALA A 376 1.39 -9.21 0.73
C ALA A 376 0.85 -10.61 0.41
N LYS A 377 1.72 -11.61 0.49
CA LYS A 377 1.33 -13.00 0.66
C LYS A 377 1.87 -13.39 2.03
N PRO A 378 1.07 -13.35 3.09
CA PRO A 378 1.60 -13.48 4.45
C PRO A 378 2.49 -14.71 4.60
N PRO A 379 3.65 -14.58 5.27
CA PRO A 379 4.10 -13.42 6.05
C PRO A 379 4.82 -12.33 5.25
N GLN A 380 5.07 -12.52 3.95
CA GLN A 380 5.96 -11.67 3.17
C GLN A 380 5.20 -10.54 2.44
N VAL A 381 5.84 -9.37 2.37
CA VAL A 381 5.35 -8.23 1.59
C VAL A 381 5.93 -8.32 0.19
N LEU A 382 5.04 -8.32 -0.80
CA LEU A 382 5.39 -8.41 -2.22
C LEU A 382 5.51 -7.02 -2.86
N GLY A 383 4.79 -6.04 -2.34
CA GLY A 383 4.84 -4.67 -2.80
C GLY A 383 4.34 -3.73 -1.72
N SER A 384 4.95 -2.56 -1.62
CA SER A 384 4.46 -1.44 -0.83
C SER A 384 4.76 -0.20 -1.62
N GLY A 385 3.74 0.60 -1.91
CA GLY A 385 3.93 1.74 -2.78
C GLY A 385 2.63 2.33 -3.26
N ALA A 386 2.74 3.03 -4.38
CA ALA A 386 1.67 3.88 -4.87
C ALA A 386 0.56 3.08 -5.55
N LEU A 387 -0.68 3.44 -5.26
CA LEU A 387 -1.87 2.97 -5.96
C LEU A 387 -2.07 3.83 -7.20
N THR A 388 -2.13 3.23 -8.38
CA THR A 388 -2.29 4.00 -9.64
C THR A 388 -3.48 3.49 -10.44
N PHE A 389 -4.25 4.39 -11.04
CA PHE A 389 -5.38 4.03 -11.89
C PHE A 389 -4.95 3.74 -13.33
N ILE A 390 -5.60 2.76 -13.95
CA ILE A 390 -5.28 2.34 -15.32
C ILE A 390 -6.06 3.18 -16.35
N THR A 391 -5.46 3.34 -17.53
CA THR A 391 -6.05 4.11 -18.63
C THR A 391 -7.27 3.40 -19.24
N ALA A 392 -7.28 2.07 -19.25
CA ALA A 392 -8.33 1.27 -19.88
C ALA A 392 -9.71 1.45 -19.23
N ASP A 393 -9.79 1.55 -17.90
CA ASP A 393 -11.02 1.88 -17.17
C ASP A 393 -10.70 2.68 -15.89
N PRO A 394 -11.35 3.84 -15.66
CA PRO A 394 -11.06 4.73 -14.53
C PRO A 394 -11.48 4.18 -13.15
N ARG A 395 -12.14 3.02 -13.08
CA ARG A 395 -12.51 2.33 -11.84
C ARG A 395 -11.51 1.27 -11.44
N LEU A 396 -10.55 0.94 -12.32
CA LEU A 396 -9.56 -0.09 -12.05
C LEU A 396 -8.24 0.56 -11.63
N ALA A 397 -7.62 -0.01 -10.60
CA ALA A 397 -6.37 0.45 -10.05
C ALA A 397 -5.40 -0.72 -9.85
N VAL A 398 -4.12 -0.40 -9.87
CA VAL A 398 -3.02 -1.35 -9.82
C VAL A 398 -1.96 -0.88 -8.83
N ILE A 399 -1.31 -1.85 -8.19
CA ILE A 399 -0.23 -1.63 -7.24
C ILE A 399 0.97 -2.45 -7.72
N PRO A 400 2.14 -1.81 -7.96
CA PRO A 400 3.32 -2.53 -8.43
C PRO A 400 3.85 -3.49 -7.35
N VAL A 401 4.30 -4.66 -7.79
CA VAL A 401 4.91 -5.67 -6.91
C VAL A 401 6.31 -6.04 -7.38
N ASN A 402 7.15 -6.49 -6.46
CA ASN A 402 8.46 -7.02 -6.78
C ASN A 402 8.32 -8.41 -7.40
N ALA A 403 8.58 -8.50 -8.70
CA ALA A 403 8.42 -9.74 -9.45
C ALA A 403 9.32 -10.88 -8.93
N GLN A 404 10.56 -10.59 -8.53
CA GLN A 404 11.49 -11.59 -8.04
C GLN A 404 11.03 -12.19 -6.70
N GLN A 405 10.49 -11.36 -5.80
CA GLN A 405 9.93 -11.84 -4.54
C GLN A 405 8.69 -12.70 -4.75
N ALA A 406 7.78 -12.26 -5.62
CA ALA A 406 6.58 -13.03 -5.95
C ALA A 406 6.92 -14.39 -6.60
N LEU A 407 7.91 -14.44 -7.49
CA LEU A 407 8.41 -15.69 -8.08
C LEU A 407 9.07 -16.60 -7.02
N GLY A 408 9.90 -16.04 -6.14
CA GLY A 408 10.54 -16.79 -5.05
C GLY A 408 9.55 -17.40 -4.06
N MET A 409 8.35 -16.81 -3.94
CA MET A 409 7.26 -17.34 -3.13
C MET A 409 6.36 -18.35 -3.85
N GLY A 410 6.60 -18.62 -5.13
CA GLY A 410 5.73 -19.48 -5.94
C GLY A 410 4.33 -18.89 -6.18
N VAL A 411 4.17 -17.57 -6.07
CA VAL A 411 2.90 -16.91 -6.42
C VAL A 411 2.78 -16.88 -7.94
N LYS A 412 1.78 -17.55 -8.48
CA LYS A 412 1.46 -17.50 -9.91
C LYS A 412 1.08 -16.07 -10.30
N MET A 413 1.73 -15.58 -11.33
CA MET A 413 1.40 -14.31 -11.96
C MET A 413 0.58 -14.65 -13.20
N TYR A 414 -0.66 -14.17 -13.27
CA TYR A 414 -1.51 -14.44 -14.42
C TYR A 414 -1.07 -13.56 -15.60
N PRO A 415 -0.64 -14.14 -16.73
CA PRO A 415 -0.37 -13.35 -17.93
C PRO A 415 -1.67 -12.78 -18.45
N VAL A 416 -1.63 -11.55 -18.95
CA VAL A 416 -2.75 -10.98 -19.68
C VAL A 416 -2.99 -11.77 -20.97
N ALA A 417 -4.26 -12.06 -21.27
CA ALA A 417 -4.66 -12.83 -22.44
C ALA A 417 -4.21 -12.12 -23.72
N LYS A 418 -3.33 -12.77 -24.50
CA LYS A 418 -2.85 -12.21 -25.79
C LYS A 418 -3.95 -12.15 -26.83
N ASN A 419 -4.86 -13.13 -26.79
CA ASN A 419 -6.01 -13.25 -27.69
C ASN A 419 -7.31 -13.33 -26.88
N PRO A 420 -7.79 -12.21 -26.31
CA PRO A 420 -8.89 -12.20 -25.34
C PRO A 420 -10.21 -12.76 -25.89
N PHE A 421 -10.39 -12.75 -27.21
CA PHE A 421 -11.64 -13.16 -27.89
C PHE A 421 -11.55 -14.52 -28.56
N LYS A 422 -10.49 -15.28 -28.30
CA LYS A 422 -10.30 -16.63 -28.87
C LYS A 422 -11.41 -17.60 -28.46
N PHE A 423 -11.93 -17.43 -27.24
CA PHE A 423 -13.10 -18.15 -26.75
C PHE A 423 -14.22 -17.14 -26.49
N THR A 424 -15.46 -17.56 -26.73
CA THR A 424 -16.67 -16.75 -26.43
C THR A 424 -17.14 -16.93 -24.98
N GLU A 425 -16.39 -17.69 -24.19
CA GLU A 425 -16.67 -18.05 -22.80
C GLU A 425 -15.47 -17.69 -21.93
N ALA A 426 -15.74 -17.26 -20.71
CA ALA A 426 -14.74 -16.97 -19.70
C ALA A 426 -15.15 -17.58 -18.35
N VAL A 427 -14.15 -17.83 -17.50
CA VAL A 427 -14.37 -18.24 -16.12
C VAL A 427 -14.32 -17.00 -15.26
N LEU A 428 -15.44 -16.70 -14.60
CA LEU A 428 -15.57 -15.54 -13.72
C LEU A 428 -15.48 -16.03 -12.28
N VAL A 429 -14.65 -15.38 -11.49
CA VAL A 429 -14.35 -15.78 -10.12
C VAL A 429 -14.59 -14.59 -9.20
N ASN A 430 -15.40 -14.82 -8.17
CA ASN A 430 -15.66 -13.78 -7.19
C ASN A 430 -14.39 -13.40 -6.43
N ARG A 431 -14.17 -12.10 -6.21
CA ARG A 431 -13.03 -11.58 -5.42
C ARG A 431 -12.88 -12.23 -4.04
N GLY A 432 -14.01 -12.50 -3.37
CA GLY A 432 -14.05 -13.17 -2.07
C GLY A 432 -13.77 -14.67 -2.13
N GLY A 433 -13.78 -15.26 -3.32
CA GLY A 433 -13.60 -16.70 -3.53
C GLY A 433 -14.81 -17.52 -3.10
N ARG A 434 -16.01 -16.94 -3.06
CA ARG A 434 -17.23 -17.65 -2.62
C ARG A 434 -17.89 -18.45 -3.73
N HIS A 435 -17.84 -17.93 -4.96
CA HIS A 435 -18.48 -18.54 -6.11
C HIS A 435 -17.65 -18.26 -7.37
N TYR A 436 -17.75 -19.17 -8.33
CA TYR A 436 -17.16 -19.09 -9.66
C TYR A 436 -18.14 -19.69 -10.66
N GLY A 437 -17.99 -19.34 -11.93
CA GLY A 437 -18.86 -19.86 -12.97
C GLY A 437 -18.37 -19.49 -14.35
N GLU A 438 -18.85 -20.25 -15.33
CA GLU A 438 -18.61 -19.97 -16.73
C GLU A 438 -19.65 -19.00 -17.27
N VAL A 439 -19.19 -18.02 -18.03
CA VAL A 439 -20.05 -17.00 -18.62
C VAL A 439 -19.67 -16.77 -20.07
N GLU A 440 -20.65 -16.94 -20.96
CA GLU A 440 -20.54 -16.48 -22.34
C GLU A 440 -20.50 -14.95 -22.39
N PHE A 441 -19.69 -14.38 -23.27
CA PHE A 441 -19.64 -12.94 -23.48
C PHE A 441 -19.71 -12.58 -24.96
N LYS A 442 -20.18 -11.37 -25.23
CA LYS A 442 -20.28 -10.81 -26.59
C LYS A 442 -19.54 -9.48 -26.68
N LEU A 443 -18.90 -9.29 -27.81
CA LEU A 443 -18.35 -8.01 -28.22
C LEU A 443 -19.49 -7.05 -28.56
N ASN A 444 -19.32 -5.79 -28.20
CA ASN A 444 -20.23 -4.72 -28.57
C ASN A 444 -19.42 -3.57 -29.17
N ALA A 445 -19.71 -3.24 -30.44
CA ALA A 445 -19.02 -2.17 -31.15
C ALA A 445 -19.21 -0.80 -30.48
N ALA A 446 -20.31 -0.59 -29.75
CA ALA A 446 -20.56 0.65 -29.01
C ALA A 446 -19.70 0.82 -27.75
N THR A 447 -19.07 -0.26 -27.26
CA THR A 447 -18.22 -0.24 -26.06
C THR A 447 -16.88 -0.96 -26.33
N PRO A 448 -15.99 -0.39 -27.16
CA PRO A 448 -14.67 -0.97 -27.40
C PRO A 448 -13.89 -1.14 -26.08
N GLY A 449 -13.19 -2.27 -25.93
CA GLY A 449 -12.48 -2.61 -24.69
C GLY A 449 -13.34 -3.24 -23.59
N TYR A 450 -14.65 -3.39 -23.82
CA TYR A 450 -15.55 -4.06 -22.89
C TYR A 450 -16.23 -5.25 -23.57
N VAL A 451 -16.48 -6.30 -22.78
CA VAL A 451 -17.32 -7.42 -23.21
C VAL A 451 -18.56 -7.49 -22.33
N LYS A 452 -19.71 -7.69 -22.97
CA LYS A 452 -20.98 -7.85 -22.27
C LYS A 452 -21.12 -9.31 -21.86
N MET A 453 -21.19 -9.55 -20.57
CA MET A 453 -21.43 -10.86 -19.98
C MET A 453 -22.89 -11.25 -20.16
N ARG A 454 -23.13 -12.48 -20.64
CA ARG A 454 -24.49 -12.97 -20.87
C ARG A 454 -25.13 -13.28 -19.53
N ASN A 455 -25.99 -12.37 -19.09
CA ASN A 455 -26.63 -12.47 -17.79
C ASN A 455 -27.84 -13.43 -17.88
N ARG A 456 -27.69 -14.69 -17.45
CA ARG A 456 -28.78 -15.68 -17.27
C ARG A 456 -29.64 -15.34 -16.02
N ILE A 457 -30.22 -14.14 -15.98
CA ILE A 457 -30.92 -13.58 -14.79
C ILE A 457 -32.19 -14.38 -14.45
N LEU A 458 -32.91 -14.89 -15.46
CA LEU A 458 -34.19 -15.59 -15.26
C LEU A 458 -34.09 -16.96 -14.57
N SER A 459 -32.90 -17.56 -14.48
CA SER A 459 -32.70 -18.88 -13.85
C SER A 459 -32.21 -18.79 -12.39
N ARG A 460 -31.74 -17.63 -11.92
CA ARG A 460 -30.88 -17.52 -10.73
C ARG A 460 -31.58 -17.22 -9.39
N VAL A 461 -32.77 -16.62 -9.41
CA VAL A 461 -33.52 -16.28 -8.17
C VAL A 461 -34.04 -17.54 -7.44
N LEU A 462 -34.12 -18.68 -8.12
CA LEU A 462 -34.71 -19.92 -7.60
C LEU A 462 -33.69 -20.98 -7.15
N GLN A 463 -32.40 -20.84 -7.49
CA GLN A 463 -31.40 -21.94 -7.34
C GLN A 463 -30.09 -21.56 -6.63
N GLY A 464 -29.90 -20.29 -6.22
CA GLY A 464 -28.70 -19.89 -5.47
C GLY A 464 -27.40 -19.87 -6.29
N GLU A 465 -27.48 -19.81 -7.62
CA GLU A 465 -26.33 -19.86 -8.51
C GLU A 465 -25.66 -18.50 -8.76
N PHE A 466 -24.36 -18.58 -9.04
CA PHE A 466 -23.37 -17.56 -9.39
C PHE A 466 -23.91 -16.29 -10.09
N SER A 467 -23.74 -15.11 -9.48
CA SER A 467 -24.02 -13.81 -10.12
C SER A 467 -22.76 -12.95 -10.25
N PRO A 468 -22.38 -12.49 -11.45
CA PRO A 468 -21.30 -11.53 -11.63
C PRO A 468 -21.53 -10.28 -10.78
N SER A 469 -20.46 -9.84 -10.14
CA SER A 469 -20.43 -8.64 -9.30
C SER A 469 -19.25 -7.76 -9.69
N THR A 470 -19.36 -6.46 -9.42
CA THR A 470 -18.25 -5.52 -9.61
C THR A 470 -17.01 -5.96 -8.82
N GLY A 471 -15.85 -5.92 -9.48
CA GLY A 471 -14.56 -6.36 -8.94
C GLY A 471 -14.29 -7.85 -9.10
N ASP A 472 -15.21 -8.63 -9.66
CA ASP A 472 -14.95 -10.05 -9.96
C ASP A 472 -13.88 -10.18 -11.06
N ILE A 473 -13.03 -11.19 -10.90
CA ILE A 473 -11.91 -11.47 -11.80
C ILE A 473 -12.39 -12.36 -12.94
N VAL A 474 -11.98 -12.02 -14.16
CA VAL A 474 -12.35 -12.77 -15.36
C VAL A 474 -11.10 -13.41 -15.96
N LEU A 475 -11.13 -14.73 -16.08
CA LEU A 475 -10.07 -15.53 -16.68
C LEU A 475 -10.55 -16.13 -18.00
N SER A 476 -9.66 -16.22 -18.98
CA SER A 476 -9.92 -16.97 -20.21
C SER A 476 -10.03 -18.47 -19.91
N LYS A 477 -10.60 -19.25 -20.85
CA LYS A 477 -10.64 -20.72 -20.77
C LYS A 477 -9.24 -21.36 -20.74
N THR A 478 -8.20 -20.63 -21.13
CA THR A 478 -6.78 -21.04 -21.03
C THR A 478 -6.12 -20.65 -19.71
N GLY A 479 -6.84 -19.99 -18.79
CA GLY A 479 -6.33 -19.57 -17.49
C GLY A 479 -5.48 -18.28 -17.53
N GLU A 480 -5.57 -17.52 -18.62
CA GLU A 480 -4.97 -16.19 -18.74
C GLU A 480 -5.91 -15.14 -18.14
N PHE A 481 -5.36 -14.04 -17.66
CA PHE A 481 -6.15 -12.93 -17.14
C PHE A 481 -6.81 -12.16 -18.28
N LEU A 482 -8.14 -12.11 -18.29
CA LEU A 482 -8.92 -11.43 -19.32
C LEU A 482 -9.27 -9.99 -18.89
N GLY A 483 -9.65 -9.80 -17.63
CA GLY A 483 -10.13 -8.51 -17.16
C GLY A 483 -10.82 -8.55 -15.80
N VAL A 484 -11.51 -7.45 -15.49
CA VAL A 484 -12.26 -7.27 -14.24
C VAL A 484 -13.67 -6.80 -14.56
N MET A 485 -14.67 -7.34 -13.86
CA MET A 485 -16.04 -6.85 -13.89
C MET A 485 -16.11 -5.43 -13.34
N VAL A 486 -16.57 -4.50 -14.15
CA VAL A 486 -16.72 -3.08 -13.77
C VAL A 486 -18.14 -2.75 -13.30
N ASN A 487 -19.10 -3.54 -13.78
CA ASN A 487 -20.47 -3.62 -13.28
C ASN A 487 -20.99 -5.06 -13.46
N PRO A 488 -22.24 -5.40 -13.06
CA PRO A 488 -22.75 -6.76 -13.17
C PRO A 488 -22.88 -7.31 -14.61
N ASP A 489 -22.87 -6.44 -15.63
CA ASP A 489 -23.11 -6.82 -17.03
C ASP A 489 -21.85 -6.75 -17.90
N TYR A 490 -20.84 -5.98 -17.50
CA TYR A 490 -19.67 -5.68 -18.33
C TYR A 490 -18.35 -5.97 -17.60
N CYS A 491 -17.45 -6.60 -18.35
CA CYS A 491 -16.05 -6.74 -18.01
C CYS A 491 -15.23 -5.76 -18.83
N ALA A 492 -14.36 -5.01 -18.17
CA ALA A 492 -13.28 -4.29 -18.86
C ALA A 492 -12.19 -5.30 -19.23
N VAL A 493 -11.92 -5.45 -20.53
CA VAL A 493 -10.89 -6.34 -21.04
C VAL A 493 -9.56 -5.61 -21.01
N LEU A 494 -8.58 -6.18 -20.34
CA LEU A 494 -7.26 -5.58 -20.18
C LEU A 494 -6.27 -6.32 -21.07
N GLN A 495 -5.46 -5.57 -21.82
CA GLN A 495 -4.35 -6.10 -22.62
C GLN A 495 -2.99 -5.62 -22.09
N THR A 496 -2.97 -4.44 -21.48
CA THR A 496 -1.81 -3.81 -20.87
C THR A 496 -2.25 -3.14 -19.56
N PHE A 497 -1.28 -2.83 -18.69
CA PHE A 497 -1.53 -2.08 -17.46
C PHE A 497 -1.00 -0.65 -17.55
N GLU A 498 -1.21 -0.01 -18.71
CA GLU A 498 -0.85 1.39 -18.89
C GLU A 498 -1.59 2.27 -17.88
N THR A 499 -0.81 3.03 -17.12
CA THR A 499 -1.30 3.89 -16.06
C THR A 499 -1.53 5.30 -16.57
N LEU A 500 -2.50 5.99 -15.97
CA LEU A 500 -2.72 7.40 -16.27
C LEU A 500 -1.57 8.23 -15.65
N PRO A 501 -0.79 8.99 -16.45
CA PRO A 501 0.29 9.81 -15.93
C PRO A 501 -0.23 10.81 -14.89
N GLY A 502 0.36 10.81 -13.70
CA GLY A 502 -0.04 11.71 -12.63
C GLY A 502 -1.29 11.28 -11.84
N TYR A 503 -1.79 10.04 -11.95
CA TYR A 503 -2.88 9.48 -11.11
C TYR A 503 -2.37 8.42 -10.14
N THR A 504 -1.12 8.60 -9.73
CA THR A 504 -0.43 7.79 -8.74
C THR A 504 -0.67 8.39 -7.36
N PHE A 505 -1.36 7.66 -6.51
CA PHE A 505 -1.65 8.02 -5.12
C PHE A 505 -0.60 7.37 -4.22
N ASP A 506 0.23 8.20 -3.61
CA ASP A 506 1.35 7.82 -2.76
C ASP A 506 1.42 8.71 -1.50
N GLU A 507 2.47 8.53 -0.70
CA GLU A 507 2.69 9.32 0.52
C GLU A 507 2.91 10.82 0.27
N LYS A 508 3.20 11.22 -0.97
CA LYS A 508 3.45 12.62 -1.35
C LYS A 508 2.20 13.32 -1.88
N THR A 509 1.12 12.57 -2.10
CA THR A 509 -0.11 13.11 -2.68
C THR A 509 -0.88 13.90 -1.62
N THR A 510 -1.17 15.17 -1.89
CA THR A 510 -1.92 16.04 -0.96
C THR A 510 -3.44 15.82 -1.05
N THR A 511 -4.18 16.24 -0.02
CA THR A 511 -5.66 16.16 0.02
C THR A 511 -6.33 16.73 -1.23
N ASP A 512 -5.90 17.90 -1.69
CA ASP A 512 -6.46 18.54 -2.89
C ASP A 512 -6.11 17.77 -4.17
N MET A 513 -4.88 17.24 -4.26
CA MET A 513 -4.49 16.39 -5.39
C MET A 513 -5.32 15.12 -5.45
N VAL A 514 -5.54 14.46 -4.30
CA VAL A 514 -6.38 13.27 -4.22
C VAL A 514 -7.79 13.58 -4.70
N ARG A 515 -8.40 14.63 -4.13
CA ARG A 515 -9.76 15.04 -4.46
C ARG A 515 -9.91 15.36 -5.94
N ASN A 516 -9.02 16.19 -6.49
CA ASN A 516 -9.09 16.62 -7.89
C ASN A 516 -8.96 15.44 -8.85
N ARG A 517 -8.04 14.50 -8.57
CA ARG A 517 -7.88 13.28 -9.37
C ARG A 517 -9.12 12.39 -9.32
N LEU A 518 -9.72 12.21 -8.14
CA LEU A 518 -10.96 11.42 -8.00
C LEU A 518 -12.15 12.07 -8.72
N VAL A 519 -12.28 13.40 -8.69
CA VAL A 519 -13.29 14.15 -9.46
C VAL A 519 -13.09 13.95 -10.97
N GLU A 520 -11.85 13.93 -11.42
CA GLU A 520 -11.59 13.67 -12.84
C GLU A 520 -11.88 12.22 -13.24
N LEU A 521 -11.53 11.25 -12.40
CA LEU A 521 -11.90 9.84 -12.61
C LEU A 521 -13.43 9.68 -12.65
N GLN A 522 -14.16 10.35 -11.75
CA GLN A 522 -15.63 10.42 -11.80
C GLN A 522 -16.13 10.99 -13.14
N THR A 523 -15.52 12.08 -13.61
CA THR A 523 -15.87 12.70 -14.89
C THR A 523 -15.62 11.74 -16.07
N ARG A 524 -14.54 10.95 -16.02
CA ARG A 524 -14.24 9.92 -17.03
C ARG A 524 -15.28 8.80 -17.02
N VAL A 525 -15.71 8.34 -15.85
CA VAL A 525 -16.83 7.38 -15.73
C VAL A 525 -18.10 7.96 -16.36
N GLY A 526 -18.44 9.22 -16.05
CA GLY A 526 -19.62 9.89 -16.60
C GLY A 526 -19.60 10.12 -18.11
N ARG A 527 -18.44 9.99 -18.76
CA ARG A 527 -18.29 10.04 -20.23
C ARG A 527 -18.45 8.67 -20.91
N LEU A 528 -18.45 7.58 -20.16
CA LEU A 528 -18.70 6.25 -20.71
C LEU A 528 -20.17 6.14 -21.17
N PRO A 529 -20.48 5.26 -22.13
CA PRO A 529 -21.86 4.93 -22.49
C PRO A 529 -22.70 4.59 -21.25
N PHE A 530 -23.98 4.99 -21.23
CA PHE A 530 -24.87 4.83 -20.06
C PHE A 530 -24.91 3.41 -19.48
N SER A 531 -24.80 2.38 -20.32
CA SER A 531 -24.77 0.98 -19.86
C SER A 531 -23.52 0.59 -19.06
N LEU A 532 -22.48 1.42 -19.07
CA LEU A 532 -21.22 1.24 -18.36
C LEU A 532 -21.07 2.14 -17.14
N GLN A 533 -21.94 3.14 -16.96
CA GLN A 533 -21.84 4.11 -15.87
C GLN A 533 -22.16 3.50 -14.50
#